data_AF-A0A933N484-F1
#
_entry.id   AF-A0A933N484-F1
#
_cell.length_a   1.000
_cell.length_b   1.000
_cell.length_c   1.000
_cell.angle_alpha   90.00
_cell.angle_beta   90.00
_cell.angle_gamma   90.00
#
_symmetry.space_group_name_H-M   'P 1'
#
loop_
_entity.id
_entity.type
_entity.pdbx_description
1 polymer ?
#
loop_
_entity_poly.entity_id
_entity_poly.type
_entity_poly.pdbx_seq_one_letter_code
_entity_poly.pdbx_strand_id
1 'polypeptide(L)'
;MPSKPSTLFPSEAQLLIKLGERLKMARLRRKLSTATVAARAHISRMTLYRVEEGLPAVGIGVYLRVLVVLGLESDMELVAADDKLGRKLQDLELPTRQRARKS
;
A
#
# COMPACT_ATOMS: atom_id res chain seq x y z
N MET A 1 5.85 -24.11 -1.85
CA MET A 1 7.05 -23.72 -2.62
C MET A 1 7.59 -22.42 -2.02
N PRO A 2 8.89 -22.30 -1.71
CA PRO A 2 9.46 -21.01 -1.32
C PRO A 2 9.40 -20.08 -2.54
N SER A 3 8.72 -18.93 -2.42
CA SER A 3 8.68 -17.94 -3.50
C SER A 3 10.08 -17.36 -3.71
N LYS A 4 10.49 -17.20 -4.98
CA LYS A 4 11.75 -16.55 -5.34
C LYS A 4 11.80 -15.16 -4.67
N PRO A 5 12.89 -14.79 -3.98
CA PRO A 5 12.97 -13.48 -3.36
C PRO A 5 12.88 -12.42 -4.46
N SER A 6 11.89 -11.54 -4.35
CA SER A 6 11.76 -10.37 -5.23
C SER A 6 12.93 -9.45 -4.96
N THR A 7 13.92 -9.47 -5.85
CA THR A 7 15.02 -8.51 -5.85
C THR A 7 14.47 -7.14 -6.22
N LEU A 8 14.31 -6.28 -5.21
CA LEU A 8 13.95 -4.88 -5.38
C LEU A 8 15.19 -4.02 -5.51
N PHE A 9 15.10 -2.95 -6.28
CA PHE A 9 16.11 -1.90 -6.25
C PHE A 9 16.06 -1.15 -4.90
N PRO A 10 17.18 -0.52 -4.47
CA PRO A 10 17.23 0.15 -3.17
C PRO A 10 16.14 1.21 -2.95
N SER A 11 15.78 1.96 -4.00
CA SER A 11 14.72 2.96 -3.97
C SER A 11 13.33 2.34 -3.72
N GLU A 12 13.04 1.20 -4.34
CA GLU A 12 11.78 0.46 -4.20
C GLU A 12 11.67 -0.15 -2.80
N ALA A 13 12.76 -0.75 -2.30
CA ALA A 13 12.83 -1.28 -0.94
C ALA A 13 12.58 -0.19 0.10
N GLN A 14 13.10 1.02 -0.13
CA GLN A 14 12.86 2.18 0.74
C GLN A 14 11.38 2.58 0.82
N LEU A 15 10.61 2.43 -0.27
CA LEU A 15 9.16 2.68 -0.23
C LEU A 15 8.44 1.68 0.70
N LEU A 16 8.82 0.41 0.65
CA LEU A 16 8.24 -0.62 1.53
C LEU A 16 8.67 -0.43 2.99
N ILE A 17 9.92 -0.10 3.25
CA ILE A 17 10.41 0.19 4.62
C ILE A 17 9.59 1.34 5.22
N LYS A 18 9.42 2.45 4.47
CA LYS A 18 8.59 3.59 4.91
C LYS A 18 7.13 3.22 5.12
N LEU A 19 6.58 2.28 4.34
CA LEU A 19 5.24 1.73 4.59
C LEU A 19 5.20 0.95 5.91
N GLY A 20 6.14 0.03 6.12
CA GLY A 20 6.25 -0.76 7.34
C GLY A 20 6.38 0.11 8.60
N GLU A 21 7.23 1.14 8.55
CA GLU A 21 7.39 2.11 9.63
C GLU A 21 6.09 2.86 9.95
N ARG A 22 5.36 3.32 8.93
CA ARG A 22 4.05 3.96 9.12
C ARG A 22 3.05 3.01 9.80
N LEU A 23 3.02 1.74 9.40
CA LEU A 23 2.15 0.72 10.02
C LEU A 23 2.54 0.48 11.48
N LYS A 24 3.83 0.35 11.78
CA LYS A 24 4.36 0.22 13.14
C LYS A 24 3.95 1.41 14.00
N MET A 25 4.12 2.62 13.49
CA MET A 25 3.71 3.84 14.21
C MET A 25 2.20 3.91 14.40
N ALA A 26 1.41 3.53 13.39
CA ALA A 26 -0.05 3.45 13.49
C ALA A 26 -0.50 2.47 14.58
N ARG A 27 0.17 1.31 14.71
CA ARG A 27 -0.08 0.35 15.79
C ARG A 27 0.28 0.92 17.16
N LEU A 28 1.47 1.51 17.30
CA LEU A 28 1.95 2.07 18.56
C LEU A 28 1.07 3.23 19.06
N ARG A 29 0.65 4.13 18.18
CA ARG A 29 -0.28 5.25 18.51
C ARG A 29 -1.62 4.74 19.04
N ARG A 30 -2.07 3.58 18.57
CA ARG A 30 -3.30 2.90 19.04
C ARG A 30 -3.08 2.00 20.27
N LYS A 31 -1.85 1.97 20.82
CA LYS A 31 -1.46 1.14 21.98
C LYS A 31 -1.75 -0.35 21.79
N LEU A 32 -1.71 -0.84 20.55
CA LEU A 32 -1.96 -2.24 20.24
C LEU A 32 -0.67 -3.06 20.33
N SER A 33 -0.72 -4.17 21.06
CA SER A 33 0.40 -5.11 21.13
C SER A 33 0.58 -5.85 19.79
N THR A 34 1.82 -6.25 19.49
CA THR A 34 2.13 -7.10 18.33
C THR A 34 1.32 -8.41 18.37
N ALA A 35 1.11 -8.97 19.55
CA ALA A 35 0.31 -10.19 19.73
C ALA A 35 -1.16 -9.98 19.33
N THR A 36 -1.76 -8.87 19.76
CA THR A 36 -3.15 -8.52 19.47
C THR A 36 -3.37 -8.32 17.98
N VAL A 37 -2.51 -7.54 17.31
CA VAL A 37 -2.65 -7.28 15.87
C VAL A 37 -2.42 -8.54 15.06
N ALA A 38 -1.39 -9.32 15.39
CA ALA A 38 -1.11 -10.58 14.69
C ALA A 38 -2.28 -11.57 14.81
N ALA A 39 -2.87 -11.69 16.00
CA ALA A 39 -4.04 -12.55 16.22
C ALA A 39 -5.26 -12.08 15.40
N ARG A 40 -5.59 -10.78 15.42
CA ARG A 40 -6.71 -10.22 14.66
C ARG A 40 -6.52 -10.30 13.15
N ALA A 41 -5.27 -10.23 12.67
CA ALA A 41 -4.93 -10.36 11.26
C ALA A 41 -4.77 -11.83 10.80
N HIS A 42 -4.94 -12.80 11.71
CA HIS A 42 -4.71 -14.23 11.47
C HIS A 42 -3.32 -14.54 10.89
N ILE A 43 -2.27 -13.95 11.47
CA ILE A 43 -0.87 -14.15 11.07
C ILE A 43 0.02 -14.41 12.29
N SER A 44 1.23 -14.90 12.05
CA SER A 44 2.23 -15.06 13.12
C SER A 44 2.79 -13.70 13.56
N ARG A 45 3.29 -13.61 14.80
CA ARG A 45 4.01 -12.41 15.30
C ARG A 45 5.23 -12.09 14.43
N MET A 46 5.92 -13.12 13.95
CA MET A 46 7.05 -12.98 13.04
C MET A 46 6.61 -12.35 11.70
N THR A 47 5.47 -12.76 11.16
CA THR A 47 4.92 -12.15 9.94
C THR A 47 4.60 -10.68 10.15
N LEU A 48 4.01 -10.30 11.29
CA LEU A 48 3.76 -8.89 11.60
C LEU A 48 5.05 -8.08 11.74
N TYR A 49 6.10 -8.66 12.33
CA TYR A 49 7.42 -8.02 12.39
C TYR A 49 7.97 -7.74 10.98
N ARG A 50 7.89 -8.72 10.08
CA ARG A 50 8.31 -8.56 8.67
C ARG A 50 7.48 -7.52 7.91
N VAL A 51 6.18 -7.39 8.22
CA VAL A 51 5.32 -6.32 7.69
C VAL A 51 5.83 -4.95 8.14
N GLU A 52 6.12 -4.80 9.44
CA GLU A 52 6.60 -3.55 10.04
C GLU A 52 8.02 -3.16 9.59
N GLU A 53 8.84 -4.13 9.17
CA GLU A 53 10.13 -3.87 8.52
C GLU A 53 10.01 -3.58 7.01
N GLY A 54 8.84 -3.77 6.41
CA GLY A 54 8.66 -3.57 4.97
C GLY A 54 9.32 -4.63 4.10
N LEU A 55 9.39 -5.89 4.57
CA LEU A 55 10.03 -6.94 3.79
C LEU A 55 9.24 -7.31 2.53
N PRO A 56 9.86 -7.33 1.34
CA PRO A 56 9.17 -7.54 0.07
C PRO A 56 8.65 -8.97 -0.13
N ALA A 57 9.18 -9.94 0.64
CA ALA A 57 8.69 -11.31 0.64
C ALA A 57 7.27 -11.46 1.24
N VAL A 58 6.76 -10.42 1.92
CA VAL A 58 5.41 -10.44 2.49
C VAL A 58 4.40 -10.07 1.40
N GLY A 59 3.43 -10.96 1.16
CA GLY A 59 2.39 -10.70 0.16
C GLY A 59 1.51 -9.50 0.51
N ILE A 60 1.07 -8.75 -0.50
CA ILE A 60 0.24 -7.54 -0.33
C ILE A 60 -1.05 -7.78 0.47
N GLY A 61 -1.65 -8.98 0.34
CA GLY A 61 -2.84 -9.35 1.11
C GLY A 61 -2.60 -9.39 2.63
N VAL A 62 -1.36 -9.64 3.08
CA VAL A 62 -1.00 -9.58 4.50
C VAL A 62 -0.95 -8.13 4.99
N TYR A 63 -0.36 -7.22 4.20
CA TYR A 63 -0.38 -5.78 4.49
C TYR A 63 -1.81 -5.26 4.59
N LEU A 64 -2.69 -5.67 3.66
CA LEU A 64 -4.11 -5.30 3.68
C LEU A 64 -4.80 -5.75 4.96
N ARG A 65 -4.61 -7.00 5.41
CA ARG A 65 -5.19 -7.49 6.68
C ARG A 65 -4.72 -6.66 7.88
N VAL A 66 -3.44 -6.27 7.90
CA VAL A 66 -2.91 -5.42 8.97
C VAL A 66 -3.55 -4.02 8.93
N LEU A 67 -3.73 -3.43 7.73
CA LEU A 67 -4.44 -2.16 7.57
C LEU A 67 -5.88 -2.24 8.09
N VAL A 68 -6.63 -3.29 7.74
CA VAL A 68 -8.00 -3.52 8.24
C VAL A 68 -8.02 -3.58 9.77
N VAL A 69 -7.09 -4.31 10.39
CA VAL A 69 -7.01 -4.39 11.87
C VAL A 69 -6.68 -3.04 12.51
N LEU A 70 -5.98 -2.16 11.78
CA LEU A 70 -5.66 -0.81 12.23
C LEU A 70 -6.75 0.23 11.85
N GLY A 71 -7.77 -0.15 11.07
CA GLY A 71 -8.79 0.75 10.54
C GLY A 71 -8.22 1.77 9.55
N LEU A 72 -7.37 1.30 8.63
CA LEU A 72 -6.66 2.09 7.62
C LEU A 72 -6.82 1.51 6.20
N GLU A 73 -7.78 0.61 6.00
CA GLU A 73 -8.02 -0.07 4.72
C GLU A 73 -8.40 0.89 3.59
N SER A 74 -9.09 1.99 3.90
CA SER A 74 -9.50 3.01 2.92
C SER A 74 -8.29 3.69 2.26
N ASP A 75 -7.10 3.65 2.86
CA ASP A 75 -5.88 4.17 2.22
C ASP A 75 -5.56 3.43 0.91
N MET A 76 -6.01 2.17 0.76
CA MET A 76 -5.82 1.42 -0.49
C MET A 76 -6.62 1.98 -1.65
N GLU A 77 -7.73 2.67 -1.38
CA GLU A 77 -8.53 3.36 -2.42
C GLU A 77 -7.77 4.54 -3.02
N LEU A 78 -6.76 5.07 -2.32
CA LEU A 78 -5.95 6.21 -2.79
C LEU A 78 -4.80 5.79 -3.70
N VAL A 79 -4.38 4.52 -3.65
CA VAL A 79 -3.25 4.03 -4.43
C VAL A 79 -3.63 4.04 -5.92
N ALA A 80 -2.90 4.82 -6.72
CA ALA A 80 -3.12 5.02 -8.15
C ALA A 80 -4.48 5.64 -8.54
N ALA A 81 -5.26 6.17 -7.59
CA ALA A 81 -6.52 6.85 -7.88
C ALA A 81 -6.34 8.14 -8.71
N ASP A 82 -5.19 8.80 -8.56
CA ASP A 82 -4.89 10.09 -9.18
C ASP A 82 -3.74 9.97 -10.21
N ASP A 83 -4.00 9.32 -11.35
CA ASP A 83 -3.05 9.24 -12.48
C ASP A 83 -3.08 10.51 -13.35
N LYS A 84 -2.52 11.60 -12.81
CA LYS A 84 -2.48 12.89 -13.51
C LYS A 84 -1.71 12.82 -14.83
N LEU A 85 -0.67 12.00 -14.91
CA LEU A 85 0.13 11.88 -16.12
C LEU A 85 -0.66 11.16 -17.21
N GLY A 86 -1.27 10.02 -16.88
CA GLY A 86 -2.12 9.28 -17.81
C GLY A 86 -3.27 10.13 -18.34
N ARG A 87 -3.94 10.90 -17.47
CA ARG A 87 -5.02 11.81 -17.91
C ARG A 87 -4.51 12.91 -18.86
N LYS A 88 -3.36 13.52 -18.57
CA LYS A 88 -2.77 14.52 -19.47
C LYS A 88 -2.40 13.93 -20.83
N LEU A 89 -1.87 12.71 -20.85
CA LEU A 89 -1.55 12.01 -22.11
C LEU A 89 -2.81 11.75 -22.93
N GLN A 90 -3.89 11.31 -22.28
CA GLN A 90 -5.19 11.12 -22.93
C GLN A 90 -5.77 12.43 -23.49
N ASP A 91 -5.67 13.54 -22.75
CA ASP A 91 -6.13 14.85 -23.19
C ASP A 91 -5.38 15.36 -24.44
N LEU A 92 -4.09 15.03 -24.56
CA LEU A 92 -3.26 15.37 -25.72
C LEU A 92 -3.63 14.54 -26.96
N GLU A 93 -4.18 13.35 -26.79
CA GLU A 93 -4.63 12.46 -27.88
C GLU A 93 -6.06 12.76 -28.35
N LEU A 94 -6.82 13.60 -27.63
CA LEU A 94 -8.15 14.02 -28.07
C LEU A 94 -8.03 14.89 -29.36
N PRO A 95 -8.75 14.56 -30.44
CA PRO A 95 -8.70 15.35 -31.67
C PRO A 95 -9.20 16.77 -31.36
N THR A 96 -8.33 17.74 -31.58
CA THR A 96 -8.60 19.16 -31.38
C THR A 96 -9.69 19.65 -32.33
N ARG A 97 -10.97 19.53 -31.93
CA ARG A 97 -12.12 20.43 -32.21
C ARG A 97 -13.45 19.70 -32.00
N GLN A 98 -14.08 19.91 -30.86
CA GLN A 98 -15.54 20.03 -30.82
C GLN A 98 -15.89 21.38 -30.19
N ARG A 99 -16.49 22.26 -30.99
CA ARG A 99 -17.08 23.51 -30.50
C ARG A 99 -18.28 23.14 -29.61
N ALA A 100 -18.31 23.67 -28.39
CA ALA A 100 -19.54 23.65 -27.59
C ALA A 100 -20.66 24.34 -28.40
N ARG A 101 -21.79 23.63 -28.60
CA ARG A 101 -23.01 24.25 -29.16
C ARG A 101 -23.58 25.17 -28.09
N LYS A 102 -23.72 26.45 -28.42
CA LYS A 102 -24.40 27.45 -27.59
C LYS A 102 -25.89 27.08 -27.50
N SER A 103 -26.42 26.95 -26.28
CA SER A 103 -27.87 27.03 -26.01
C SER A 103 -28.30 28.49 -25.90
#